data_AF-A0A2C4MWP9-F1
#
_entry.id   AF-A0A2C4MWP9-F1
#
_cell.length_a   1.000
_cell.length_b   1.000
_cell.length_c   1.000
_cell.angle_alpha   90.00
_cell.angle_beta   90.00
_cell.angle_gamma   90.00
#
_symmetry.space_group_name_H-M   'P 1'
#
loop_
_entity.id
_entity.type
_entity.pdbx_description
1 polymer ?
#
loop_
_entity_poly.entity_id
_entity_poly.type
_entity_poly.pdbx_seq_one_letter_code
_entity_poly.pdbx_strand_id
1 'polypeptide(L)' 'MLLFYKRRNVHVKTRRSVLHMSINIISIVSIIIWIVLITELIKPSKEQNGRKIVTLLSAGSASTIILTVSFIQNIPF' A
#
# COMPACT_ATOMS: atom_id res chain seq x y z
N MET A 1 7.68 -37.44 -5.73
CA MET A 1 7.78 -36.21 -6.55
C MET A 1 6.47 -35.39 -6.58
N LEU A 2 5.33 -35.98 -6.95
CA LEU A 2 4.03 -35.29 -7.04
C LEU A 2 3.52 -34.66 -5.72
N LEU A 3 3.75 -35.32 -4.58
CA LEU A 3 3.41 -34.78 -3.25
C LEU A 3 4.14 -33.47 -2.95
N PHE A 4 5.41 -33.37 -3.35
CA PHE A 4 6.22 -32.17 -3.16
C PHE A 4 5.75 -31.03 -4.08
N TYR A 5 5.39 -31.37 -5.32
CA TYR A 5 4.81 -30.42 -6.28
C TYR A 5 3.46 -29.85 -5.80
N LYS A 6 2.57 -30.71 -5.31
CA LYS A 6 1.26 -30.31 -4.75
C LYS A 6 1.44 -29.43 -3.50
N ARG A 7 2.37 -29.79 -2.62
CA ARG A 7 2.68 -29.00 -1.40
C ARG A 7 3.22 -27.60 -1.73
N ARG A 8 4.10 -27.46 -2.74
CA ARG A 8 4.58 -26.14 -3.18
C ARG A 8 3.46 -25.27 -3.76
N ASN A 9 2.58 -25.85 -4.58
CA ASN A 9 1.45 -25.11 -5.15
C ASN A 9 0.48 -24.59 -4.07
N VAL A 10 0.18 -25.39 -3.05
CA VAL A 10 -0.64 -24.96 -1.91
C VAL A 10 0.01 -23.79 -1.18
N HIS A 11 1.32 -23.87 -0.89
CA HIS A 11 2.03 -22.80 -0.19
C HIS A 11 2.09 -21.49 -0.98
N VAL A 12 2.31 -21.56 -2.30
CA VAL A 12 2.29 -20.39 -3.20
C VAL A 12 0.89 -19.77 -3.26
N LYS A 13 -0.17 -20.59 -3.35
CA LYS A 13 -1.55 -20.11 -3.33
C LYS A 13 -1.90 -19.41 -2.01
N THR A 14 -1.51 -20.00 -0.88
CA THR A 14 -1.71 -19.38 0.45
C THR A 14 -0.95 -18.06 0.57
N ARG A 15 0.33 -18.00 0.14
CA ARG A 15 1.09 -16.75 0.13
C ARG A 15 0.44 -15.66 -0.72
N ARG A 16 -0.04 -16.00 -1.92
CA ARG A 16 -0.73 -15.04 -2.78
C ARG A 16 -1.99 -14.50 -2.12
N SER A 17 -2.79 -15.38 -1.50
CA SER A 17 -4.00 -14.99 -0.77
C SER A 17 -3.73 -14.00 0.37
N VAL A 18 -2.68 -14.23 1.17
CA VAL A 18 -2.35 -13.29 2.26
C VAL A 18 -1.83 -11.95 1.72
N LEU A 19 -1.07 -11.95 0.61
CA LEU A 19 -0.61 -10.71 -0.02
C LEU A 19 -1.77 -9.83 -0.50
N HIS A 20 -2.83 -10.41 -1.07
CA HIS A 20 -4.04 -9.65 -1.44
C HIS A 20 -4.71 -8.98 -0.23
N MET A 21 -4.81 -9.71 0.89
CA MET A 21 -5.37 -9.15 2.13
C MET A 21 -4.51 -8.00 2.66
N SER A 22 -3.17 -8.12 2.62
CA SER A 22 -2.25 -7.06 3.01
C SER A 22 -2.37 -5.81 2.14
N ILE A 23 -2.48 -5.97 0.82
CA ILE A 23 -2.60 -4.86 -0.14
C ILE A 23 -3.89 -4.07 0.10
N ASN A 24 -5.00 -4.75 0.41
CA ASN A 24 -6.26 -4.08 0.75
C ASN A 24 -6.12 -3.20 2.00
N ILE A 25 -5.44 -3.69 3.04
CA ILE A 25 -5.18 -2.91 4.26
C ILE A 25 -4.27 -1.72 3.95
N ILE A 26 -3.19 -1.93 3.20
CA ILE A 26 -2.27 -0.86 2.77
C ILE A 26 -3.00 0.21 1.96
N SER A 27 -3.96 -0.19 1.11
CA SER A 27 -4.80 0.73 0.33
C SER A 27 -5.62 1.66 1.24
N ILE A 28 -6.30 1.10 2.25
CA ILE A 28 -7.09 1.89 3.21
C ILE A 28 -6.18 2.86 3.99
N VAL A 29 -5.04 2.38 4.48
CA VAL A 29 -4.07 3.22 5.20
C VAL A 29 -3.56 4.35 4.31
N SER A 30 -3.28 4.05 3.04
CA SER A 30 -2.84 5.06 2.06
C SER A 30 -3.89 6.15 1.88
N ILE A 31 -5.17 5.80 1.76
CA ILE A 31 -6.27 6.77 1.63
C ILE A 31 -6.33 7.67 2.87
N ILE A 32 -6.22 7.10 4.07
CA ILE A 32 -6.21 7.88 5.32
C ILE A 32 -5.03 8.86 5.34
N ILE A 33 -3.83 8.43 4.94
CA ILE A 33 -2.65 9.32 4.88
C ILE A 33 -2.91 10.51 3.94
N TRP A 34 -3.50 10.26 2.76
CA TRP A 34 -3.85 11.32 1.82
C TRP A 34 -4.90 12.28 2.36
N ILE A 35 -5.93 11.77 3.03
CA ILE A 35 -6.94 12.62 3.69
C ILE A 35 -6.28 13.52 4.73
N VAL A 36 -5.43 12.96 5.61
CA VAL A 36 -4.75 13.75 6.64
C VAL A 36 -3.80 14.78 6.01
N LEU A 37 -3.08 14.43 4.95
CA LEU A 37 -2.24 15.38 4.21
C LEU A 37 -3.06 16.53 3.63
N ILE A 38 -4.17 16.24 2.96
CA ILE A 38 -5.07 17.25 2.38
C ILE A 38 -5.61 18.16 3.48
N THR A 39 -6.06 17.61 4.60
CA THR A 39 -6.56 18.43 5.73
C THR A 39 -5.47 19.34 6.30
N GLU A 40 -4.20 18.91 6.30
CA GLU A 40 -3.09 19.74 6.73
C GLU A 40 -2.78 20.85 5.72
N LEU A 41 -2.89 20.56 4.41
CA LEU A 41 -2.65 21.51 3.33
C LEU A 41 -3.76 22.56 3.15
N ILE A 42 -5.00 22.23 3.52
CA ILE A 42 -6.14 23.18 3.48
C ILE A 42 -6.00 24.25 4.56
N LYS A 43 -5.26 23.99 5.65
CA LYS A 43 -5.02 24.98 6.70
C LYS A 43 -4.33 26.22 6.13
N PRO A 44 -4.58 27.41 6.70
CA PRO A 44 -3.82 28.62 6.37
C PRO A 44 -2.32 28.37 6.53
N SER A 45 -1.49 28.87 5.63
CA SER A 45 -0.02 28.64 5.62
C SER A 45 0.65 28.91 6.98
N LYS A 46 0.12 29.84 7.79
CA LYS A 46 0.64 30.19 9.12
C LYS A 46 0.41 29.10 10.18
N GLU A 47 -0.56 28.22 9.95
CA GLU A 47 -0.96 27.11 10.83
C GLU A 47 -0.53 25.74 10.28
N GLN A 48 0.01 25.71 9.06
CA GLN A 48 0.51 24.49 8.43
C GLN A 48 1.77 24.00 9.14
N ASN A 49 1.79 22.72 9.49
CA ASN A 49 3.01 22.08 9.94
C ASN A 49 3.78 21.48 8.76
N GLY A 50 4.78 22.22 8.26
CA GLY A 50 5.62 21.77 7.14
C GLY A 50 6.29 20.42 7.37
N ARG A 51 6.76 20.13 8.59
CA ARG A 51 7.35 18.82 8.93
C ARG A 51 6.32 17.69 8.82
N LYS A 52 5.09 17.94 9.26
CA LYS A 52 3.98 16.99 9.15
C LYS A 52 3.62 16.76 7.68
N ILE A 53 3.56 17.82 6.87
CA ILE A 53 3.32 17.75 5.42
C ILE A 53 4.38 16.88 4.74
N VAL A 54 5.67 17.15 4.97
CA VAL A 54 6.77 16.37 4.38
C VAL A 54 6.70 14.90 4.79
N THR A 55 6.42 14.62 6.06
CA THR A 55 6.31 13.25 6.58
C THR A 55 5.14 12.50 5.94
N LEU A 56 3.96 13.13 5.90
CA LEU A 56 2.75 12.54 5.30
C LEU A 56 2.88 12.36 3.79
N LEU A 57 3.48 13.32 3.09
CA LEU A 57 3.73 13.23 1.65
C LEU A 57 4.70 12.09 1.33
N SER A 58 5.76 11.94 2.11
CA SER A 58 6.73 10.85 1.95
C SER A 58 6.07 9.49 2.19
N ALA A 59 5.30 9.37 3.27
CA ALA A 59 4.59 8.13 3.61
C ALA A 59 3.52 7.76 2.58
N GLY A 60 2.70 8.74 2.16
CA GLY A 60 1.66 8.55 1.14
C GLY A 60 2.23 8.22 -0.24
N SER A 61 3.37 8.82 -0.60
CA SER A 61 4.05 8.50 -1.85
C SER A 61 4.63 7.08 -1.84
N ALA A 62 5.28 6.68 -0.73
CA ALA A 62 5.79 5.32 -0.57
C ALA A 62 4.66 4.27 -0.63
N SER A 63 3.51 4.51 0.02
CA SER A 63 2.36 3.60 -0.05
C SER A 63 1.78 3.52 -1.46
N THR A 64 1.65 4.63 -2.18
CA THR A 64 1.21 4.64 -3.58
C THR A 64 2.14 3.84 -4.48
N ILE A 65 3.46 3.96 -4.31
CA ILE A 65 4.44 3.17 -5.09
C ILE A 65 4.22 1.66 -4.85
N ILE A 66 4.11 1.24 -3.59
CA ILE A 66 3.89 -0.17 -3.23
C ILE A 66 2.59 -0.69 -3.86
N LEU A 67 1.51 0.10 -3.81
CA LEU A 67 0.23 -0.27 -4.41
C LEU A 67 0.34 -0.39 -5.92
N THR A 68 0.94 0.59 -6.61
CA THR A 68 1.10 0.58 -8.07
C THR A 68 1.91 -0.62 -8.54
N VAL A 69 3.04 -0.92 -7.90
CA VAL A 69 3.84 -2.12 -8.22
C VAL A 69 3.03 -3.39 -8.00
N SER A 70 2.29 -3.47 -6.88
CA SER A 70 1.44 -4.62 -6.57
C SER A 70 0.32 -4.82 -7.61
N PHE A 71 -0.26 -3.73 -8.11
CA PHE A 71 -1.26 -3.77 -9.17
C PHE A 71 -0.66 -4.30 -10.48
N ILE A 72 0.48 -3.77 -10.91
CA ILE A 72 1.14 -4.19 -12.16
C ILE A 72 1.52 -5.67 -12.11
N GLN A 73 2.06 -6.16 -10.99
CA GLN A 73 2.40 -7.57 -10.82
C GLN A 73 1.20 -8.53 -10.86
N ASN A 74 0.00 -8.01 -10.58
CA ASN A 74 -1.22 -8.80 -10.55
C ASN A 74 -1.96 -8.79 -11.90
N ILE A 75 -1.47 -8.04 -12.90
CA ILE A 75 -1.98 -8.10 -14.26
C ILE A 75 -1.40 -9.34 -14.94
N PRO A 76 -2.23 -10.31 -15.37
CA PRO A 76 -1.76 -11.43 -16.17
C PRO A 76 -1.44 -10.91 -17.58
N PHE A 77 -0.16 -10.94 -17.96
CA PHE A 77 0.29 -10.76 -19.34
C PHE A 77 0.42 -12.13 -20.01
#